data_AF-A0A514WSP1-F1
#
_entry.id   AF-A0A514WSP1-F1
#
_cell.length_a   1.000
_cell.length_b   1.000
_cell.length_c   1.000
_cell.angle_alpha   90.00
_cell.angle_beta   90.00
_cell.angle_gamma   90.00
#
_symmetry.space_group_name_H-M   'P 1'
#
loop_
_entity.id
_entity.type
_entity.pdbx_description
1 polymer ?
#
loop_
_entity_poly.entity_id
_entity_poly.type
_entity_poly.pdbx_seq_one_letter_code
_entity_poly.pdbx_strand_id
1 'polypeptide(L)'
;MEPQIEPQRPSRPQQPQQPRSQRPQNSSPNQQQRQFRKSSEAVAHLPVVRRSYAREVSVVFGITFLVVGLLGFVIPYFLNGHWSYLHNVIFLVAGAMAVWFGVRSELAARRFAYIAGAFFTIMGLLGYIGGVPGEATIANPVRDDFMWNFIPGVLELGSADHSIHLIAGVILLIGAAMKFKSRARRDILDT
;
A
#
# COMPACT_ATOMS: atom_id res chain seq x y z
N MET A 1 16.20 -67.26 17.70
CA MET A 1 16.00 -66.59 19.00
C MET A 1 15.34 -65.26 18.72
N GLU A 2 14.01 -65.23 18.70
CA GLU A 2 13.24 -63.98 18.53
C GLU A 2 13.06 -63.33 19.90
N PRO A 3 13.30 -62.01 20.03
CA PRO A 3 13.08 -61.30 21.28
C PRO A 3 11.59 -61.01 21.47
N GLN A 4 11.02 -61.48 22.58
CA GLN A 4 9.66 -61.13 23.00
C GLN A 4 9.60 -59.64 23.38
N ILE A 5 8.77 -58.88 22.67
CA ILE A 5 8.50 -57.47 22.94
C ILE A 5 7.38 -57.40 23.98
N GLU A 6 7.74 -57.01 25.20
CA GLU A 6 6.81 -56.81 26.32
C GLU A 6 5.97 -55.54 26.11
N PRO A 7 4.63 -55.61 26.14
CA PRO A 7 3.78 -54.45 25.89
C PRO A 7 3.85 -53.46 27.05
N GLN A 8 4.42 -52.27 26.80
CA GLN A 8 4.46 -51.15 27.73
C GLN A 8 3.04 -50.73 28.14
N ARG A 9 2.77 -50.79 29.45
CA ARG A 9 1.52 -50.32 30.05
C ARG A 9 1.40 -48.79 29.92
N PRO A 10 0.28 -48.25 29.43
CA PRO A 10 0.09 -46.80 29.32
C PRO A 10 0.03 -46.12 30.69
N SER A 11 0.89 -45.12 30.87
CA SER A 11 0.97 -44.27 32.06
C SER A 11 -0.34 -43.53 32.27
N ARG A 12 -0.93 -43.68 33.46
CA ARG A 12 -2.19 -43.03 33.85
C ARG A 12 -2.02 -41.50 33.83
N PRO A 13 -2.89 -40.74 33.15
CA PRO A 13 -2.83 -39.28 33.17
C PRO A 13 -3.02 -38.76 34.59
N GLN A 14 -2.04 -38.02 35.11
CA GLN A 14 -2.18 -37.30 36.37
C GLN A 14 -3.23 -36.21 36.17
N GLN A 15 -4.36 -36.31 36.88
CA GLN A 15 -5.37 -35.27 36.91
C GLN A 15 -4.74 -33.97 37.45
N PRO A 16 -4.83 -32.85 36.72
CA PRO A 16 -4.38 -31.55 37.20
C PRO A 16 -5.12 -31.23 38.50
N GLN A 17 -4.37 -31.03 39.58
CA GLN A 17 -4.93 -30.53 40.84
C GLN A 17 -5.58 -29.18 40.56
N GLN A 18 -6.91 -29.14 40.64
CA GLN A 18 -7.66 -27.89 40.45
C GLN A 18 -7.24 -26.90 41.55
N PRO A 19 -6.80 -25.68 41.19
CA PRO A 19 -6.43 -24.68 42.17
C PRO A 19 -7.63 -24.37 43.05
N ARG A 20 -7.42 -24.56 44.35
CA ARG A 20 -8.35 -24.30 45.45
C ARG A 20 -9.04 -22.95 45.22
N SER A 21 -10.35 -23.01 44.95
CA SER A 21 -11.22 -21.84 44.78
C SER A 21 -11.01 -20.87 45.93
N GLN A 22 -10.29 -19.78 45.65
CA GLN A 22 -10.15 -18.68 46.59
C GLN A 22 -11.49 -17.97 46.64
N ARG A 23 -12.15 -18.11 47.79
CA ARG A 23 -13.39 -17.41 48.14
C ARG A 23 -13.22 -15.92 47.83
N PRO A 24 -14.14 -15.29 47.08
CA PRO A 24 -14.01 -13.88 46.72
C PRO A 24 -13.96 -13.05 48.01
N GLN A 25 -12.80 -12.48 48.31
CA GLN A 25 -12.69 -11.50 49.38
C GLN A 25 -13.51 -10.28 48.98
N ASN A 26 -14.39 -9.86 49.88
CA ASN A 26 -15.30 -8.73 49.77
C ASN A 26 -14.47 -7.46 49.52
N SER A 27 -14.21 -7.14 48.25
CA SER A 27 -13.45 -5.96 47.85
C SER A 27 -14.36 -4.76 48.06
N SER A 28 -13.97 -3.91 49.02
CA SER A 28 -14.72 -2.71 49.38
C SER A 28 -14.98 -1.86 48.11
N PRO A 29 -16.18 -1.24 47.95
CA PRO A 29 -16.54 -0.46 46.75
C PRO A 29 -15.49 0.56 46.30
N ASN A 30 -14.71 1.10 47.24
CA ASN A 30 -13.60 2.03 46.97
C ASN A 30 -12.42 1.41 46.21
N GLN A 31 -12.18 0.09 46.34
CA GLN A 31 -11.11 -0.58 45.60
C GLN A 31 -11.48 -0.78 44.12
N GLN A 32 -12.74 -1.09 43.84
CA GLN A 32 -13.24 -1.21 42.47
C GLN A 32 -13.15 0.15 41.75
N GLN A 33 -13.58 1.25 42.37
CA GLN A 33 -13.44 2.59 41.78
C GLN A 33 -11.97 2.99 41.54
N ARG A 34 -11.05 2.65 42.45
CA ARG A 34 -9.61 2.91 42.26
C ARG A 34 -9.02 2.11 41.11
N GLN A 35 -9.46 0.87 40.91
CA GLN A 35 -9.03 0.06 39.77
C GLN A 35 -9.56 0.65 38.46
N PHE A 36 -10.84 1.02 38.39
CA PHE A 36 -11.43 1.66 37.21
C PHE A 36 -10.72 2.97 36.83
N ARG A 37 -10.35 3.79 37.83
CA ARG A 37 -9.62 5.04 37.60
C ARG A 37 -8.19 4.80 37.08
N LYS A 38 -7.46 3.83 37.65
CA LYS A 38 -6.14 3.43 37.15
C LYS A 38 -6.18 2.88 35.73
N SER A 39 -7.17 2.06 35.39
CA SER A 39 -7.36 1.59 34.02
C SER A 39 -7.71 2.72 33.06
N SER A 40 -8.50 3.71 33.50
CA SER A 40 -8.83 4.87 32.66
C SER A 40 -7.62 5.78 32.41
N GLU A 41 -6.75 5.95 33.40
CA GLU A 41 -5.47 6.68 33.24
C GLU A 41 -4.49 5.90 32.35
N ALA A 42 -4.41 4.58 32.49
CA ALA A 42 -3.57 3.75 31.62
C ALA A 42 -4.01 3.79 30.14
N VAL A 43 -5.32 3.87 29.88
CA VAL A 43 -5.86 4.01 28.50
C VAL A 43 -5.58 5.39 27.92
N ALA A 44 -5.44 6.43 28.74
CA ALA A 44 -5.10 7.78 28.28
C ALA A 44 -3.66 7.89 27.73
N HIS A 45 -2.77 6.96 28.09
CA HIS A 45 -1.36 6.96 27.67
C HIS A 45 -1.04 6.07 26.46
N LEU A 46 -2.04 5.47 25.81
CA LEU A 46 -1.75 4.66 24.62
C LEU A 46 -1.10 5.53 23.53
N PRO A 47 0.04 5.09 22.96
CA PRO A 47 0.74 5.86 21.94
C PRO A 47 -0.17 6.02 20.73
N VAL A 48 -0.44 7.27 20.37
CA VAL A 48 -1.16 7.59 19.14
C VAL A 48 -0.23 7.24 17.97
N VAL A 49 -0.45 6.07 17.36
CA VAL A 49 0.28 5.65 16.16
C VAL A 49 -0.25 6.46 14.97
N ARG A 50 0.56 7.42 14.50
CA ARG A 50 0.27 8.15 13.26
C ARG A 50 0.60 7.25 12.06
N ARG A 51 -0.39 6.97 11.22
CA ARG A 51 -0.21 6.30 9.92
C ARG A 51 -0.33 7.34 8.81
N SER A 52 0.40 7.20 7.71
CA SER A 52 0.20 8.02 6.51
C SER A 52 -0.80 7.35 5.56
N TYR A 53 -1.24 8.08 4.54
CA TYR A 53 -2.06 7.52 3.45
C TYR A 53 -1.21 6.83 2.38
N ALA A 54 0.11 6.76 2.55
CA ALA A 54 1.01 6.22 1.54
C ALA A 54 0.67 4.78 1.18
N ARG A 55 0.19 3.99 2.14
CA ARG A 55 -0.15 2.59 1.94
C ARG A 55 -1.34 2.43 1.00
N GLU A 56 -2.46 3.05 1.37
CA GLU A 56 -3.72 3.00 0.64
C GLU A 56 -3.53 3.61 -0.75
N VAL A 57 -2.88 4.77 -0.83
CA VAL A 57 -2.61 5.45 -2.10
C VAL A 57 -1.72 4.60 -2.99
N SER A 58 -0.64 3.98 -2.48
CA SER A 58 0.24 3.14 -3.31
C SER A 58 -0.47 1.90 -3.83
N VAL A 59 -1.34 1.26 -3.03
CA VAL A 59 -2.10 0.08 -3.47
C VAL A 59 -3.14 0.47 -4.52
N VAL A 60 -3.94 1.50 -4.27
CA VAL A 60 -4.96 1.96 -5.23
C VAL A 60 -4.31 2.41 -6.53
N PHE A 61 -3.26 3.24 -6.43
CA PHE A 61 -2.47 3.68 -7.59
C PHE A 61 -1.90 2.49 -8.36
N GLY A 62 -1.32 1.52 -7.65
CA GLY A 62 -0.72 0.34 -8.25
C GLY A 62 -1.73 -0.53 -9.00
N ILE A 63 -2.91 -0.75 -8.41
CA ILE A 63 -4.01 -1.47 -9.06
C ILE A 63 -4.47 -0.70 -10.31
N THR A 64 -4.64 0.62 -10.21
CA THR A 64 -5.02 1.45 -11.37
C THR A 64 -4.00 1.30 -12.50
N PHE A 65 -2.69 1.40 -12.20
CA PHE A 65 -1.64 1.25 -13.20
C PHE A 65 -1.58 -0.14 -13.81
N LEU A 66 -1.83 -1.19 -13.04
CA LEU A 66 -1.94 -2.55 -13.56
C LEU A 66 -3.11 -2.69 -14.54
N VAL A 67 -4.30 -2.23 -14.17
CA VAL A 67 -5.50 -2.28 -15.02
C VAL A 67 -5.29 -1.48 -16.29
N VAL A 68 -4.80 -0.26 -16.15
CA VAL A 68 -4.57 0.68 -17.23
C VAL A 68 -3.48 0.19 -18.19
N GLY A 69 -2.38 -0.37 -17.66
CA GLY A 69 -1.33 -1.02 -18.47
C GLY A 69 -1.84 -2.25 -19.24
N LEU A 70 -2.73 -3.06 -18.65
CA LEU A 70 -3.35 -4.18 -19.37
C LEU A 70 -4.32 -3.69 -20.46
N LEU A 71 -5.16 -2.70 -20.15
CA LEU A 71 -6.11 -2.12 -21.09
C LEU A 71 -5.40 -1.46 -22.28
N GLY A 72 -4.25 -0.83 -22.07
CA GLY A 72 -3.47 -0.19 -23.13
C GLY A 72 -2.98 -1.16 -24.22
N PHE A 73 -2.85 -2.46 -23.93
CA PHE A 73 -2.55 -3.47 -24.96
C PHE A 73 -3.74 -3.77 -25.86
N VAL A 74 -4.96 -3.57 -25.38
CA VAL A 74 -6.20 -3.87 -26.10
C VAL A 74 -6.78 -2.62 -26.75
N ILE A 75 -6.64 -1.46 -26.10
CA ILE A 75 -7.20 -0.18 -26.50
C ILE A 75 -6.06 0.86 -26.52
N PRO A 76 -5.24 0.90 -27.58
CA PRO A 76 -4.04 1.75 -27.63
C PRO A 76 -4.34 3.26 -27.69
N TYR A 77 -5.62 3.64 -27.80
CA TYR A 77 -6.13 5.02 -27.86
C TYR A 77 -6.80 5.48 -26.56
N PHE A 78 -6.70 4.69 -25.49
CA PHE A 78 -7.41 4.97 -24.25
C PHE A 78 -7.03 6.37 -23.70
N LEU A 79 -8.02 7.18 -23.29
CA LEU A 79 -7.76 8.54 -22.77
C LEU A 79 -6.95 9.49 -23.68
N ASN A 80 -6.94 9.27 -25.00
CA ASN A 80 -6.14 10.03 -25.97
C ASN A 80 -4.61 10.01 -25.70
N GLY A 81 -4.12 9.05 -24.92
CA GLY A 81 -2.67 8.88 -24.69
C GLY A 81 -2.01 8.10 -25.83
N HIS A 82 -0.68 8.17 -25.88
CA HIS A 82 0.14 7.39 -26.83
C HIS A 82 0.60 6.10 -26.14
N TRP A 83 -0.30 5.12 -26.06
CA TRP A 83 -0.08 3.87 -25.32
C TRP A 83 0.75 2.88 -26.12
N SER A 84 2.06 3.12 -26.18
CA SER A 84 2.97 2.15 -26.77
C SER A 84 3.06 0.88 -25.92
N TYR A 85 3.45 -0.24 -26.53
CA TYR A 85 3.69 -1.48 -25.78
C TYR A 85 4.70 -1.28 -24.66
N LEU A 86 5.74 -0.47 -24.88
CA LEU A 86 6.72 -0.17 -23.84
C LEU A 86 6.11 0.66 -22.70
N HIS A 87 5.25 1.63 -23.01
CA HIS A 87 4.52 2.42 -22.02
C HIS A 87 3.65 1.52 -21.13
N ASN A 88 2.93 0.57 -21.74
CA ASN A 88 2.10 -0.40 -21.03
C ASN A 88 2.95 -1.27 -20.09
N VAL A 89 4.10 -1.78 -20.57
CA VAL A 89 5.03 -2.54 -19.71
C VAL A 89 5.52 -1.70 -18.53
N ILE A 90 5.86 -0.43 -18.75
CA ILE A 90 6.28 0.48 -17.68
C ILE A 90 5.17 0.64 -16.63
N PHE A 91 3.91 0.81 -17.05
CA PHE A 91 2.77 0.87 -16.12
C PHE A 91 2.54 -0.43 -15.37
N LEU A 92 2.69 -1.59 -16.01
CA LEU A 92 2.59 -2.88 -15.32
C LEU A 92 3.67 -3.04 -14.24
N VAL A 93 4.92 -2.71 -14.56
CA VAL A 93 6.04 -2.82 -13.62
C VAL A 93 5.88 -1.81 -12.47
N ALA A 94 5.59 -0.55 -12.78
CA ALA A 94 5.36 0.49 -11.79
C ALA A 94 4.16 0.16 -10.88
N GLY A 95 3.07 -0.36 -11.46
CA GLY A 95 1.89 -0.79 -10.73
C GLY A 95 2.17 -1.96 -9.79
N ALA A 96 2.88 -3.00 -10.27
CA ALA A 96 3.28 -4.13 -9.44
C ALA A 96 4.19 -3.71 -8.28
N MET A 97 5.16 -2.82 -8.53
CA MET A 97 6.02 -2.26 -7.48
C MET A 97 5.21 -1.46 -6.46
N ALA A 98 4.28 -0.62 -6.91
CA ALA A 98 3.43 0.18 -6.03
C ALA A 98 2.58 -0.69 -5.09
N VAL A 99 1.95 -1.75 -5.62
CA VAL A 99 1.20 -2.72 -4.81
C VAL A 99 2.15 -3.43 -3.83
N TRP A 100 3.29 -3.93 -4.30
CA TRP A 100 4.27 -4.65 -3.46
C TRP A 100 4.73 -3.81 -2.27
N PHE A 101 5.16 -2.57 -2.50
CA PHE A 101 5.58 -1.68 -1.41
C PHE A 101 4.40 -1.24 -0.53
N GLY A 102 3.22 -1.03 -1.13
CA GLY A 102 1.98 -0.72 -0.43
C GLY A 102 1.56 -1.81 0.56
N VAL A 103 1.62 -3.09 0.19
CA VAL A 103 1.21 -4.15 1.12
C VAL A 103 2.25 -4.47 2.18
N ARG A 104 3.54 -4.23 1.92
CA ARG A 104 4.67 -4.67 2.76
C ARG A 104 4.87 -3.88 4.04
N SER A 105 4.99 -2.55 3.95
CA SER A 105 5.11 -1.70 5.14
C SER A 105 4.82 -0.24 4.85
N GLU A 106 4.38 0.48 5.88
CA GLU A 106 4.12 1.91 5.81
C GLU A 106 5.33 2.72 5.35
N LEU A 107 6.51 2.41 5.90
CA LEU A 107 7.75 3.11 5.55
C LEU A 107 8.15 2.86 4.09
N ALA A 108 8.00 1.62 3.61
CA ALA A 108 8.31 1.28 2.23
C ALA A 108 7.34 1.95 1.25
N ALA A 109 6.04 1.89 1.53
CA ALA A 109 5.01 2.58 0.75
C ALA A 109 5.28 4.09 0.68
N ARG A 110 5.62 4.73 1.81
CA ARG A 110 5.93 6.17 1.84
C ARG A 110 7.16 6.54 1.03
N ARG A 111 8.23 5.74 1.12
CA ARG A 111 9.44 5.95 0.31
C ARG A 111 9.16 5.78 -1.17
N PHE A 112 8.44 4.73 -1.55
CA PHE A 112 8.02 4.50 -2.92
C PHE A 112 7.19 5.68 -3.44
N ALA A 113 6.14 6.09 -2.70
CA ALA A 113 5.27 7.18 -3.10
C ALA A 113 6.00 8.52 -3.27
N TYR A 114 7.00 8.83 -2.42
CA TYR A 114 7.84 10.00 -2.64
C TYR A 114 8.72 9.90 -3.89
N ILE A 115 9.41 8.77 -4.08
CA ILE A 115 10.35 8.60 -5.20
C ILE A 115 9.58 8.57 -6.53
N ALA A 116 8.57 7.70 -6.62
CA ALA A 116 7.73 7.59 -7.81
C ALA A 116 6.94 8.88 -8.05
N GLY A 117 6.38 9.48 -6.99
CA GLY A 117 5.65 10.74 -7.09
C GLY A 117 6.52 11.88 -7.64
N ALA A 118 7.75 12.01 -7.15
CA ALA A 118 8.72 12.98 -7.67
C ALA A 118 9.09 12.68 -9.13
N PHE A 119 9.38 11.42 -9.46
CA PHE A 119 9.71 11.01 -10.83
C PHE A 119 8.58 11.35 -11.81
N PHE A 120 7.35 10.95 -11.51
CA PHE A 120 6.18 11.23 -12.35
C PHE A 120 5.89 12.73 -12.49
N THR A 121 6.01 13.49 -11.39
CA THR A 121 5.83 14.95 -11.41
C THR A 121 6.87 15.64 -12.30
N ILE A 122 8.15 15.26 -12.16
CA ILE A 122 9.25 15.81 -12.96
C ILE A 122 9.06 15.45 -14.43
N MET A 123 8.74 14.18 -14.73
CA MET A 123 8.51 13.74 -16.12
C MET A 123 7.35 14.51 -16.77
N GLY A 124 6.22 14.68 -16.06
CA GLY A 124 5.08 15.44 -16.58
C GLY A 124 5.43 16.91 -16.81
N LEU A 125 6.16 17.55 -15.87
CA LEU A 125 6.55 18.95 -15.99
C LEU A 125 7.57 19.17 -17.11
N LEU A 126 8.59 18.33 -17.19
CA LEU A 126 9.61 18.45 -18.24
C LEU A 126 9.03 18.18 -19.63
N GLY A 127 8.02 17.31 -19.74
CA GLY A 127 7.28 17.12 -21.00
C GLY A 127 6.64 18.40 -21.52
N TYR A 128 6.01 19.19 -20.63
CA TYR A 128 5.45 20.49 -21.03
C TYR A 128 6.49 21.59 -21.26
N ILE A 129 7.62 21.55 -20.56
CA ILE A 129 8.67 22.59 -20.70
C ILE A 129 9.54 22.33 -21.94
N GLY A 130 9.89 21.06 -22.17
CA GLY A 130 10.85 20.65 -23.20
C GLY A 130 10.21 19.90 -24.37
N GLY A 131 8.90 19.68 -24.35
CA GLY A 131 8.15 19.10 -25.47
C GLY A 131 8.17 20.02 -26.68
N VAL A 132 8.15 19.42 -27.87
CA VAL A 132 8.11 20.17 -29.13
C VAL A 132 6.94 19.68 -29.98
N PRO A 133 6.37 20.53 -30.86
CA PRO A 133 5.31 20.10 -31.73
C PRO A 133 5.74 18.95 -32.64
N GLY A 134 4.94 17.89 -32.69
CA GLY A 134 5.23 16.69 -33.48
C GLY A 134 3.99 15.83 -33.73
N GLU A 135 4.13 14.83 -34.61
CA GLU A 135 3.10 13.83 -34.86
C GLU A 135 3.55 12.49 -34.29
N ALA A 136 2.67 11.84 -33.53
CA ALA A 136 2.95 10.49 -33.06
C ALA A 136 2.94 9.50 -34.22
N THR A 137 3.82 8.52 -34.15
CA THR A 137 3.84 7.39 -35.07
C THR A 137 3.13 6.16 -34.49
N ILE A 138 2.79 6.19 -33.19
CA ILE A 138 2.17 5.07 -32.47
C ILE A 138 0.72 5.38 -32.11
N ALA A 139 -0.14 4.37 -32.27
CA ALA A 139 -1.57 4.39 -31.98
C ALA A 139 -2.32 5.41 -32.82
N ASN A 140 -2.25 6.71 -32.46
CA ASN A 140 -3.01 7.79 -33.06
C ASN A 140 -2.05 8.85 -33.62
N PRO A 141 -1.88 8.96 -34.95
CA PRO A 141 -1.09 10.02 -35.55
C PRO A 141 -1.86 11.34 -35.48
N VAL A 142 -1.95 11.88 -34.26
CA VAL A 142 -2.49 13.20 -33.95
C VAL A 142 -1.29 14.09 -33.65
N ARG A 143 -1.37 15.31 -34.16
CA ARG A 143 -0.39 16.34 -33.83
C ARG A 143 -0.53 16.72 -32.36
N ASP A 144 0.58 16.70 -31.64
CA ASP A 144 0.70 17.12 -30.24
C ASP A 144 1.69 18.28 -30.15
N ASP A 145 1.37 19.29 -29.35
CA ASP A 145 2.20 20.48 -29.19
C ASP A 145 3.38 20.26 -28.24
N PHE A 146 3.30 19.25 -27.37
CA PHE A 146 4.31 18.92 -26.37
C PHE A 146 4.73 17.45 -26.50
N MET A 147 5.25 17.09 -27.68
CA MET A 147 5.69 15.72 -27.95
C MET A 147 7.14 15.49 -27.51
N TRP A 148 7.39 14.34 -26.89
CA TRP A 148 8.70 13.77 -26.63
C TRP A 148 8.86 12.42 -27.32
N ASN A 149 9.71 12.40 -28.36
CA ASN A 149 10.06 11.20 -29.10
C ASN A 149 11.39 10.64 -28.58
N PHE A 150 11.34 9.82 -27.53
CA PHE A 150 12.54 9.16 -27.00
C PHE A 150 13.07 8.12 -27.98
N ILE A 151 12.17 7.27 -28.48
CA ILE A 151 12.46 6.28 -29.51
C ILE A 151 11.26 6.27 -30.45
N PRO A 152 11.40 6.84 -31.68
CA PRO A 152 10.30 6.87 -32.65
C PRO A 152 9.71 5.47 -32.88
N GLY A 153 8.38 5.37 -32.84
CA GLY A 153 7.66 4.10 -33.03
C GLY A 153 7.69 3.15 -31.83
N VAL A 154 8.37 3.49 -30.73
CA VAL A 154 8.45 2.65 -29.52
C VAL A 154 8.07 3.40 -28.25
N LEU A 155 8.57 4.63 -28.04
CA LEU A 155 8.31 5.43 -26.85
C LEU A 155 8.18 6.90 -27.22
N GLU A 156 6.92 7.29 -27.36
CA GLU A 156 6.49 8.64 -27.66
C GLU A 156 5.55 9.07 -26.54
N LEU A 157 5.73 10.30 -26.04
CA LEU A 157 4.95 10.85 -24.95
C LEU A 157 4.38 12.18 -25.43
N GLY A 158 3.05 12.29 -25.45
CA GLY A 158 2.36 13.53 -25.76
C GLY A 158 1.83 14.24 -24.51
N SER A 159 1.06 15.30 -24.75
CA SER A 159 0.41 16.12 -23.72
C SER A 159 -0.49 15.30 -22.79
N ALA A 160 -1.22 14.32 -23.33
CA ALA A 160 -2.06 13.43 -22.54
C ALA A 160 -1.21 12.60 -21.55
N ASP A 161 -0.09 12.06 -22.02
CA ASP A 161 0.85 11.30 -21.20
C ASP A 161 1.43 12.21 -20.10
N HIS A 162 1.90 13.40 -20.45
CA HIS A 162 2.44 14.37 -19.50
C HIS A 162 1.43 14.77 -18.42
N SER A 163 0.16 14.94 -18.78
CA SER A 163 -0.94 15.19 -17.84
C SER A 163 -1.12 14.03 -16.85
N ILE A 164 -1.17 12.80 -17.37
CA ILE A 164 -1.32 11.59 -16.54
C ILE A 164 -0.14 11.47 -15.57
N HIS A 165 1.10 11.68 -16.04
CA HIS A 165 2.29 11.66 -15.20
C HIS A 165 2.23 12.73 -14.11
N LEU A 166 1.83 13.96 -14.45
CA LEU A 166 1.72 15.04 -13.47
C LEU A 166 0.67 14.74 -12.39
N ILE A 167 -0.52 14.29 -12.79
CA ILE A 167 -1.61 13.94 -11.87
C ILE A 167 -1.20 12.77 -10.96
N ALA A 168 -0.65 11.70 -11.56
CA ALA A 168 -0.11 10.55 -10.84
C ALA A 168 0.94 10.96 -9.80
N GLY A 169 1.88 11.81 -10.22
CA GLY A 169 2.95 12.32 -9.37
C GLY A 169 2.42 13.08 -8.15
N VAL A 170 1.49 14.02 -8.39
CA VAL A 170 0.87 14.82 -7.32
C VAL A 170 0.08 13.95 -6.35
N ILE A 171 -0.71 12.99 -6.83
CA ILE A 171 -1.48 12.07 -5.97
C ILE A 171 -0.56 11.29 -5.04
N LEU A 172 0.54 10.73 -5.58
CA LEU A 172 1.52 9.97 -4.78
C LEU A 172 2.22 10.86 -3.74
N LEU A 173 2.64 12.07 -4.11
CA LEU A 173 3.29 13.00 -3.20
C LEU A 173 2.37 13.44 -2.05
N ILE A 174 1.11 13.76 -2.36
CA ILE A 174 0.10 14.11 -1.36
C ILE A 174 -0.15 12.90 -0.43
N GLY A 175 -0.33 11.71 -0.99
CA GLY A 175 -0.52 10.48 -0.23
C GLY A 175 0.64 10.18 0.73
N ALA A 176 1.87 10.43 0.29
CA ALA A 176 3.07 10.27 1.11
C ALA A 176 3.18 11.31 2.25
N ALA A 177 2.74 12.54 2.00
CA ALA A 177 2.83 13.65 2.95
C ALA A 177 1.71 13.65 4.01
N MET A 178 0.49 13.26 3.63
CA MET A 178 -0.68 13.29 4.51
C MET A 178 -0.60 12.21 5.61
N LYS A 179 -0.75 12.63 6.88
CA LYS A 179 -0.79 11.74 8.06
C LYS A 179 -2.18 11.75 8.68
N PHE A 180 -2.68 10.59 9.08
CA PHE A 180 -3.91 10.45 9.86
C PHE A 180 -3.66 10.00 11.29
N LYS A 181 -4.48 10.52 12.21
CA LYS A 181 -4.47 10.15 13.63
C LYS A 181 -5.37 8.93 13.81
N SER A 182 -4.84 7.73 13.61
CA SER A 182 -5.57 6.50 13.96
C SER A 182 -5.49 6.30 15.48
N ARG A 183 -6.64 6.28 16.17
CA ARG A 183 -6.67 5.78 17.55
C ARG A 183 -6.42 4.28 17.49
N ALA A 184 -5.44 3.77 18.24
CA ALA A 184 -5.22 2.34 18.37
C ALA A 184 -6.56 1.68 18.72
N ARG A 185 -7.08 0.88 17.78
CA ARG A 185 -8.41 0.27 17.89
C ARG A 185 -8.36 -0.73 19.03
N ARG A 186 -9.38 -0.68 19.90
CA ARG A 186 -9.52 -1.44 21.15
C ARG A 186 -9.82 -2.93 20.92
N ASP A 187 -9.55 -3.46 19.73
CA ASP A 187 -10.08 -4.76 19.29
C ASP A 187 -9.21 -5.96 19.75
N ILE A 188 -8.18 -5.73 20.56
CA ILE A 188 -7.29 -6.78 21.11
C ILE A 188 -7.67 -7.17 22.56
N LEU A 189 -8.66 -6.50 23.17
CA LEU A 189 -9.04 -6.77 24.57
C LEU A 189 -10.36 -7.54 24.74
N ASP A 190 -11.04 -7.91 23.66
CA ASP A 190 -12.34 -8.60 23.70
C ASP A 190 -12.32 -10.05 23.15
N THR A 191 -11.15 -10.66 22.94
CA THR A 191 -10.97 -12.10 22.61
C THR A 191 -10.07 -12.77 23.63
#